data_AF-A0A1V0PYJ0-F1
#
_entry.id   AF-A0A1V0PYJ0-F1
#
_cell.length_a   1.000
_cell.length_b   1.000
_cell.length_c   1.000
_cell.angle_alpha   90.00
_cell.angle_beta   90.00
_cell.angle_gamma   90.00
#
_symmetry.space_group_name_H-M   'P 1'
#
loop_
_entity.id
_entity.type
_entity.pdbx_description
1 polymer ?
#
loop_
_entity_poly.entity_id
_entity_poly.type
_entity_poly.pdbx_seq_one_letter_code
_entity_poly.pdbx_strand_id
1 'polypeptide(L)'
;MMPPEQGTAGAAEMRERMDRVRNALSTNVTEMTALLAPARIPDRSRLNHILLETNHVVHAGHRLIGESGRMRSADLAAAGNIPEAQAAMHRAWAALAMPINQLRLDLNKWTHVESMLRPQVKQRRLPLIETYEKLPGTVITRETVGDVLFADLHTLLNPLEQDEDARAHGCHRDIPLPQSRFLRLVHAARRCMCVLKPGQPTQFLDVGCGAGLKVISAAPYFDRCAGLEYDPGYAKLAAKLFRGLPHDRCRAIPGDALTWDGYHNFDVLYFFRPIRDDALLAQMEQHILDSVPEGTLLIAPYRTFVARAERNNCANVTADLWLTGSDAAGAARLRRAAELIGTDVPLQAGANVPLIWDPLIEASRRRGFEPTLRWRHPLEDDSV
;
A
#
# COMPACT_ATOMS: atom_id res chain seq x y z
N MET A 1 -3.59 64.04 -3.72
CA MET A 1 -3.02 62.88 -4.43
C MET A 1 -2.73 61.83 -3.37
N MET A 2 -3.50 60.74 -3.30
CA MET A 2 -3.21 59.68 -2.33
C MET A 2 -1.92 58.96 -2.77
N PRO A 3 -1.02 58.62 -1.83
CA PRO A 3 0.19 57.90 -2.17
C PRO A 3 -0.16 56.54 -2.79
N PRO A 4 0.48 56.15 -3.92
CA PRO A 4 0.14 54.94 -4.68
C PRO A 4 0.27 53.63 -3.88
N GLU A 5 0.88 53.65 -2.69
CA GLU A 5 1.05 52.49 -1.81
C GLU A 5 -0.22 52.09 -1.05
N GLN A 6 -1.20 52.99 -0.87
CA GLN A 6 -2.42 52.67 -0.11
C GLN A 6 -3.43 51.83 -0.90
N GLY A 7 -3.24 51.68 -2.22
CA GLY A 7 -4.15 50.95 -3.08
C GLY A 7 -4.11 49.44 -2.88
N THR A 8 -2.98 48.80 -2.61
CA THR A 8 -2.85 47.32 -2.64
C THR A 8 -2.98 46.63 -1.27
N ALA A 9 -3.53 47.32 -0.28
CA ALA A 9 -3.57 46.87 1.11
C ALA A 9 -4.32 45.53 1.28
N GLY A 10 -5.51 45.38 0.66
CA GLY A 10 -6.30 44.16 0.78
C GLY A 10 -5.65 42.94 0.13
N ALA A 11 -5.06 43.09 -1.06
CA ALA A 11 -4.29 42.03 -1.72
C ALA A 11 -3.05 41.60 -0.90
N ALA A 12 -2.34 42.55 -0.28
CA ALA A 12 -1.19 42.26 0.58
C ALA A 12 -1.63 41.53 1.87
N GLU A 13 -2.67 42.00 2.53
CA GLU A 13 -3.25 41.37 3.73
C GLU A 13 -3.74 39.94 3.41
N MET A 14 -4.43 39.75 2.28
CA MET A 14 -4.88 38.43 1.82
C MET A 14 -3.70 37.46 1.66
N ARG A 15 -2.61 37.90 1.03
CA ARG A 15 -1.40 37.09 0.87
C ARG A 15 -0.82 36.67 2.22
N GLU A 16 -0.63 37.62 3.12
CA GLU A 16 -0.08 37.37 4.46
C GLU A 16 -0.95 36.38 5.26
N ARG A 17 -2.28 36.53 5.19
CA ARG A 17 -3.23 35.61 5.83
C ARG A 17 -3.19 34.21 5.23
N MET A 18 -3.04 34.10 3.91
CA MET A 18 -2.87 32.80 3.23
C MET A 18 -1.56 32.12 3.62
N ASP A 19 -0.47 32.88 3.66
CA ASP A 19 0.85 32.37 4.05
C ASP A 19 0.82 31.86 5.49
N ARG A 20 0.13 32.57 6.41
CA ARG A 20 -0.11 32.07 7.78
C ARG A 20 -0.84 30.74 7.81
N VAL A 21 -1.94 30.61 7.05
CA VAL A 21 -2.70 29.34 6.97
C VAL A 21 -1.83 28.22 6.42
N ARG A 22 -1.11 28.46 5.31
CA ARG A 22 -0.23 27.47 4.69
C ARG A 22 0.89 27.05 5.63
N ASN A 23 1.56 27.98 6.30
CA ASN A 23 2.62 27.68 7.24
C ASN A 23 2.11 26.85 8.42
N ALA A 24 0.93 27.16 8.96
CA ALA A 24 0.30 26.37 10.01
C ALA A 24 -0.02 24.94 9.54
N LEU A 25 -0.59 24.78 8.33
CA LEU A 25 -0.82 23.47 7.73
C LEU A 25 0.49 22.70 7.53
N SER A 26 1.54 23.35 7.02
CA SER A 26 2.85 22.72 6.78
C SER A 26 3.48 22.22 8.08
N THR A 27 3.41 23.01 9.16
CA THR A 27 3.88 22.61 10.49
C THR A 27 3.13 21.37 10.97
N ASN A 28 1.79 21.39 10.91
CA ASN A 28 0.97 20.26 11.35
C ASN A 28 1.22 19.00 10.52
N VAL A 29 1.35 19.13 9.20
CA VAL A 29 1.69 18.02 8.29
C VAL A 29 3.03 17.42 8.66
N THR A 30 4.05 18.25 8.86
CA THR A 30 5.40 17.80 9.21
C THR A 30 5.39 17.03 10.52
N GLU A 31 4.67 17.54 11.53
CA GLU A 31 4.58 16.88 12.82
C GLU A 31 3.79 15.57 12.77
N MET A 32 2.64 15.53 12.10
CA MET A 32 1.88 14.29 11.91
C MET A 32 2.69 13.25 11.13
N THR A 33 3.43 13.68 10.10
CA THR A 33 4.32 12.80 9.32
C THR A 33 5.40 12.18 10.21
N ALA A 34 6.01 12.97 11.09
CA ALA A 34 7.00 12.48 12.04
C ALA A 34 6.42 11.47 13.05
N LEU A 35 5.17 11.68 13.50
CA LEU A 35 4.48 10.74 14.39
C LEU A 35 4.09 9.43 13.70
N LEU A 36 3.81 9.47 12.40
CA LEU A 36 3.50 8.29 11.60
C LEU A 36 4.74 7.58 11.06
N ALA A 37 5.94 8.09 11.36
CA ALA A 37 7.17 7.51 10.85
C ALA A 37 7.28 6.00 11.15
N PRO A 38 7.85 5.22 10.22
CA PRO A 38 7.55 3.79 10.11
C PRO A 38 7.98 2.96 11.34
N ALA A 39 8.98 3.41 12.11
CA ALA A 39 9.53 2.65 13.23
C ALA A 39 8.76 2.79 14.57
N ARG A 40 7.67 3.55 14.63
CA ARG A 40 6.97 3.84 15.91
C ARG A 40 5.49 3.54 15.84
N ILE A 41 4.93 3.02 16.94
CA ILE A 41 3.49 3.10 17.19
C ILE A 41 3.20 4.59 17.47
N PRO A 42 2.31 5.25 16.70
CA PRO A 42 2.08 6.68 16.86
C PRO A 42 1.59 7.02 18.27
N ASP A 43 2.05 8.14 18.81
CA ASP A 43 1.42 8.74 19.98
C ASP A 43 0.03 9.23 19.58
N ARG A 44 -0.98 8.44 19.95
CA ARG A 44 -2.38 8.69 19.64
C ARG A 44 -2.87 10.04 20.16
N SER A 45 -2.46 10.41 21.37
CA SER A 45 -2.94 11.64 22.02
C SER A 45 -2.40 12.85 21.28
N ARG A 46 -1.10 12.83 20.95
CA ARG A 46 -0.48 13.90 20.17
C ARG A 46 -1.04 13.97 18.75
N LEU A 47 -1.19 12.83 18.06
CA LEU A 47 -1.74 12.79 16.71
C LEU A 47 -3.19 13.32 16.67
N ASN A 48 -4.03 12.95 17.64
CA ASN A 48 -5.40 13.45 17.73
C ASN A 48 -5.45 14.97 18.00
N HIS A 49 -4.54 15.47 18.83
CA HIS A 49 -4.45 16.90 19.10
C HIS A 49 -4.12 17.71 17.84
N ILE A 50 -3.07 17.31 17.11
CA ILE A 50 -2.68 17.99 15.85
C ILE A 50 -3.79 17.87 14.79
N LEU A 51 -4.51 16.74 14.77
CA LEU A 51 -5.66 16.57 13.87
C LEU A 51 -6.77 17.61 14.15
N LEU A 52 -7.07 17.88 15.43
CA LEU A 52 -8.04 18.91 15.82
C LEU A 52 -7.56 20.32 15.49
N GLU A 53 -6.27 20.62 15.73
CA GLU A 53 -5.67 21.90 15.34
C GLU A 53 -5.73 22.11 13.82
N THR A 54 -5.45 21.06 13.04
CA THR A 54 -5.52 21.11 11.58
C THR A 54 -6.93 21.38 11.10
N ASN A 55 -7.96 20.79 11.72
CA ASN A 55 -9.36 21.12 11.43
C ASN A 55 -9.65 22.61 11.63
N HIS A 56 -9.16 23.22 12.72
CA HIS A 56 -9.33 24.66 12.96
C HIS A 56 -8.66 25.51 11.88
N VAL A 57 -7.43 25.16 11.47
CA VAL A 57 -6.69 25.86 10.40
C VAL A 57 -7.41 25.72 9.06
N VAL A 58 -7.92 24.53 8.73
CA VAL A 58 -8.67 24.29 7.49
C VAL A 58 -9.96 25.12 7.44
N HIS A 59 -10.72 25.17 8.53
CA HIS A 59 -11.91 26.01 8.62
C HIS A 59 -11.58 27.51 8.51
N ALA A 60 -10.48 27.97 9.11
CA ALA A 60 -10.00 29.34 8.95
C ALA A 60 -9.62 29.64 7.48
N GLY A 61 -8.97 28.70 6.80
CA GLY A 61 -8.64 28.80 5.37
C GLY A 61 -9.88 28.91 4.48
N HIS A 62 -10.93 28.10 4.72
CA HIS A 62 -12.17 28.19 3.96
C HIS A 62 -12.88 29.54 4.15
N ARG A 63 -12.90 30.09 5.38
CA ARG A 63 -13.45 31.44 5.64
C ARG A 63 -12.66 32.51 4.89
N LEU A 64 -11.32 32.43 4.94
CA LEU A 64 -10.43 33.34 4.21
C LEU A 64 -10.69 33.32 2.70
N ILE A 65 -10.86 32.14 2.09
CA ILE A 65 -11.22 32.04 0.67
C ILE A 65 -12.58 32.70 0.39
N GLY A 66 -13.58 32.51 1.27
CA GLY A 66 -14.88 33.15 1.16
C GLY A 66 -14.83 34.69 1.31
N GLU A 67 -13.85 35.21 2.05
CA GLU A 67 -13.61 36.65 2.22
C GLU A 67 -12.90 37.30 1.02
N SER A 68 -12.11 36.53 0.25
CA SER A 68 -11.32 37.05 -0.86
C SER A 68 -12.13 37.88 -1.88
N GLY A 69 -13.36 37.45 -2.18
CA GLY A 69 -14.26 38.19 -3.08
C GLY A 69 -14.68 39.54 -2.49
N ARG A 70 -14.96 39.61 -1.19
CA ARG A 70 -15.32 40.87 -0.51
C ARG A 70 -14.13 41.81 -0.44
N MET A 71 -12.95 41.30 -0.09
CA MET A 71 -11.70 42.07 -0.05
C MET A 71 -11.38 42.66 -1.43
N ARG A 72 -11.47 41.85 -2.49
CA ARG A 72 -11.28 42.31 -3.87
C ARG A 72 -12.27 43.40 -4.27
N SER A 73 -13.54 43.26 -3.92
CA SER A 73 -14.55 44.28 -4.22
C SER A 73 -14.31 45.58 -3.46
N ALA A 74 -13.90 45.51 -2.19
CA ALA A 74 -13.58 46.68 -1.38
C ALA A 74 -12.35 47.43 -1.94
N ASP A 75 -11.31 46.70 -2.30
CA ASP A 75 -10.10 47.19 -2.95
C ASP A 75 -10.40 47.91 -4.28
N LEU A 76 -11.22 47.29 -5.14
CA LEU A 76 -11.65 47.90 -6.41
C LEU A 76 -12.51 49.15 -6.21
N ALA A 77 -13.38 49.16 -5.20
CA ALA A 77 -14.17 50.33 -4.85
C ALA A 77 -13.28 51.49 -4.33
N ALA A 78 -12.27 51.17 -3.52
CA ALA A 78 -11.30 52.14 -3.00
C ALA A 78 -10.42 52.76 -4.10
N ALA A 79 -10.12 52.00 -5.17
CA ALA A 79 -9.40 52.52 -6.34
C ALA A 79 -10.22 53.57 -7.13
N GLY A 80 -11.54 53.64 -6.92
CA GLY A 80 -12.44 54.55 -7.63
C GLY A 80 -12.40 54.34 -9.14
N ASN A 81 -12.61 55.42 -9.91
CA ASN A 81 -12.55 55.41 -11.39
C ASN A 81 -11.17 55.79 -11.95
N ILE A 82 -10.10 55.63 -11.16
CA ILE A 82 -8.74 55.99 -11.60
C ILE A 82 -8.16 54.79 -12.38
N PRO A 83 -7.97 54.87 -13.72
CA PRO A 83 -7.63 53.70 -14.53
C PRO A 83 -6.33 53.01 -14.11
N GLU A 84 -5.31 53.79 -13.75
CA GLU A 84 -4.01 53.27 -13.31
C GLU A 84 -4.12 52.51 -11.98
N ALA A 85 -4.91 53.02 -11.02
CA ALA A 85 -5.15 52.38 -9.74
C ALA A 85 -5.94 51.08 -9.90
N GLN A 86 -6.97 51.07 -10.74
CA GLN A 86 -7.72 49.85 -11.08
C GLN A 86 -6.83 48.81 -11.76
N ALA A 87 -5.98 49.21 -12.72
CA ALA A 87 -5.06 48.31 -13.39
C ALA A 87 -4.03 47.71 -12.43
N ALA A 88 -3.47 48.51 -11.52
CA ALA A 88 -2.59 48.02 -10.46
C ALA A 88 -3.30 47.01 -9.55
N MET A 89 -4.55 47.30 -9.18
CA MET A 89 -5.37 46.40 -8.36
C MET A 89 -5.66 45.07 -9.05
N HIS A 90 -6.04 45.11 -10.33
CA HIS A 90 -6.26 43.92 -11.12
C HIS A 90 -5.02 43.04 -11.21
N ARG A 91 -3.83 43.63 -11.41
CA ARG A 91 -2.56 42.89 -11.39
C ARG A 91 -2.27 42.25 -10.03
N ALA A 92 -2.49 43.00 -8.93
CA ALA A 92 -2.27 42.50 -7.58
C ALA A 92 -3.15 41.27 -7.26
N TRP A 93 -4.44 41.33 -7.59
CA TRP A 93 -5.36 40.21 -7.40
C TRP A 93 -5.15 39.07 -8.40
N ALA A 94 -4.75 39.37 -9.64
CA ALA A 94 -4.37 38.33 -10.61
C ALA A 94 -3.17 37.51 -10.11
N ALA A 95 -2.19 38.16 -9.47
CA ALA A 95 -1.05 37.49 -8.85
C ALA A 95 -1.41 36.61 -7.64
N LEU A 96 -2.65 36.70 -7.12
CA LEU A 96 -3.18 35.84 -6.06
C LEU A 96 -4.03 34.69 -6.59
N ALA A 97 -4.44 34.69 -7.86
CA ALA A 97 -5.33 33.68 -8.40
C ALA A 97 -4.77 32.26 -8.25
N MET A 98 -3.50 32.07 -8.61
CA MET A 98 -2.84 30.76 -8.50
C MET A 98 -2.63 30.33 -7.03
N PRO A 99 -2.08 31.17 -6.12
CA PRO A 99 -2.05 30.85 -4.70
C PRO A 99 -3.41 30.51 -4.08
N ILE A 100 -4.48 31.22 -4.44
CA ILE A 100 -5.83 30.99 -3.91
C ILE A 100 -6.34 29.64 -4.40
N ASN A 101 -6.13 29.32 -5.68
CA ASN A 101 -6.51 28.03 -6.23
C ASN A 101 -5.73 26.88 -5.57
N GLN A 102 -4.42 27.04 -5.35
CA GLN A 102 -3.63 26.03 -4.65
C GLN A 102 -4.12 25.82 -3.22
N LEU A 103 -4.32 26.90 -2.46
CA LEU A 103 -4.86 26.80 -1.09
C LEU A 103 -6.24 26.13 -1.10
N ARG A 104 -7.10 26.44 -2.07
CA ARG A 104 -8.41 25.78 -2.22
C ARG A 104 -8.26 24.28 -2.45
N LEU A 105 -7.34 23.86 -3.31
CA LEU A 105 -7.05 22.45 -3.56
C LEU A 105 -6.57 21.75 -2.29
N ASP A 106 -5.62 22.36 -1.57
CA ASP A 106 -5.12 21.85 -0.30
C ASP A 106 -6.28 21.67 0.71
N LEU A 107 -7.09 22.70 0.92
CA LEU A 107 -8.20 22.66 1.89
C LEU A 107 -9.26 21.61 1.51
N ASN A 108 -9.65 21.54 0.24
CA ASN A 108 -10.67 20.59 -0.22
C ASN A 108 -10.23 19.12 -0.08
N LYS A 109 -8.93 18.85 -0.08
CA LYS A 109 -8.39 17.49 0.06
C LYS A 109 -8.36 17.02 1.51
N TRP A 110 -8.52 17.92 2.47
CA TRP A 110 -8.45 17.59 3.89
C TRP A 110 -9.43 16.50 4.32
N THR A 111 -10.68 16.49 3.86
CA THR A 111 -11.65 15.44 4.26
C THR A 111 -11.18 14.03 3.91
N HIS A 112 -10.49 13.86 2.78
CA HIS A 112 -9.93 12.57 2.38
C HIS A 112 -8.73 12.19 3.25
N VAL A 113 -7.82 13.14 3.48
CA VAL A 113 -6.65 12.94 4.36
C VAL A 113 -7.11 12.59 5.77
N GLU A 114 -8.10 13.32 6.30
CA GLU A 114 -8.67 13.07 7.62
C GLU A 114 -9.31 11.68 7.71
N SER A 115 -10.07 11.25 6.70
CA SER A 115 -10.68 9.91 6.70
C SER A 115 -9.66 8.77 6.80
N MET A 116 -8.45 8.97 6.29
CA MET A 116 -7.33 8.04 6.37
C MET A 116 -6.60 8.11 7.73
N LEU A 117 -6.50 9.30 8.33
CA LEU A 117 -5.87 9.50 9.64
C LEU A 117 -6.75 9.02 10.81
N ARG A 118 -8.07 9.16 10.71
CA ARG A 118 -8.99 8.79 11.82
C ARG A 118 -8.86 7.33 12.27
N PRO A 119 -8.77 6.32 11.37
CA PRO A 119 -8.48 4.94 11.76
C PRO A 119 -7.14 4.79 12.49
N GLN A 120 -6.11 5.52 12.06
CA GLN A 120 -4.77 5.50 12.67
C GLN A 120 -4.78 6.08 14.08
N VAL A 121 -5.55 7.14 14.32
CA VAL A 121 -5.77 7.71 15.66
C VAL A 121 -6.53 6.74 16.55
N LYS A 122 -7.56 6.06 16.03
CA LYS A 122 -8.34 5.10 16.83
C LYS A 122 -7.54 3.87 17.25
N GLN A 123 -6.52 3.48 16.46
CA GLN A 123 -5.69 2.29 16.68
C GLN A 123 -6.53 1.02 16.90
N ARG A 124 -7.61 0.87 16.12
CA ARG A 124 -8.44 -0.33 16.18
C ARG A 124 -7.67 -1.48 15.55
N ARG A 125 -7.45 -2.55 16.32
CA ARG A 125 -6.92 -3.81 15.79
C ARG A 125 -7.94 -4.43 14.83
N LEU A 126 -7.52 -4.63 13.59
CA LEU A 126 -8.24 -5.38 12.57
C LEU A 126 -7.53 -6.73 12.40
N PRO A 127 -8.22 -7.88 12.55
CA PRO A 127 -7.62 -9.20 12.35
C PRO A 127 -6.80 -9.26 11.06
N LEU A 128 -5.68 -10.01 11.09
CA LEU A 128 -4.88 -10.22 9.89
C LEU A 128 -5.63 -11.01 8.81
N ILE A 129 -6.42 -11.99 9.26
CA ILE A 129 -7.27 -12.81 8.41
C ILE A 129 -8.63 -12.91 9.11
N GLU A 130 -9.70 -12.59 8.39
CA GLU A 130 -11.07 -12.80 8.88
C GLU A 130 -11.37 -14.30 8.83
N THR A 131 -11.91 -14.84 9.93
CA THR A 131 -12.37 -16.23 9.93
C THR A 131 -13.56 -16.36 8.98
N TYR A 132 -13.49 -17.34 8.07
CA TYR A 132 -14.47 -17.52 7.00
C TYR A 132 -15.92 -17.56 7.50
N GLU A 133 -16.15 -18.19 8.66
CA GLU A 133 -17.46 -18.29 9.33
C GLU A 133 -18.06 -16.93 9.75
N LYS A 134 -17.24 -15.90 9.88
CA LYS A 134 -17.68 -14.54 10.28
C LYS A 134 -17.96 -13.64 9.09
N LEU A 135 -17.69 -14.10 7.87
CA LEU A 135 -17.91 -13.32 6.67
C LEU A 135 -19.40 -13.30 6.30
N PRO A 136 -19.90 -12.18 5.76
CA PRO A 136 -21.22 -12.17 5.14
C PRO A 136 -21.29 -13.21 4.01
N GLY A 137 -22.41 -13.92 3.88
CA GLY A 137 -22.61 -14.93 2.84
C GLY A 137 -22.40 -14.40 1.41
N THR A 138 -22.65 -13.10 1.18
CA THR A 138 -22.36 -12.41 -0.09
C THR A 138 -20.87 -12.33 -0.40
N VAL A 139 -20.02 -12.12 0.61
CA VAL A 139 -18.55 -12.09 0.46
C VAL A 139 -18.05 -13.50 0.13
N ILE A 140 -18.51 -14.50 0.89
CA ILE A 140 -18.20 -15.91 0.66
C ILE A 140 -18.55 -16.34 -0.77
N THR A 141 -19.77 -16.03 -1.22
CA THR A 141 -20.23 -16.41 -2.57
C THR A 141 -19.37 -15.77 -3.65
N ARG A 142 -19.04 -14.48 -3.51
CA ARG A 142 -18.18 -13.76 -4.46
C ARG A 142 -16.77 -14.36 -4.53
N GLU A 143 -16.19 -14.71 -3.38
CA GLU A 143 -14.87 -15.33 -3.33
C GLU A 143 -14.88 -16.72 -3.96
N THR A 144 -15.87 -17.56 -3.65
CA THR A 144 -16.01 -18.90 -4.25
C THR A 144 -16.11 -18.82 -5.78
N VAL A 145 -16.96 -17.91 -6.30
CA VAL A 145 -17.06 -17.71 -7.75
C VAL A 145 -15.73 -17.20 -8.33
N GLY A 146 -15.09 -16.25 -7.64
CA GLY A 146 -13.76 -15.77 -8.02
C GLY A 146 -12.71 -16.89 -8.06
N ASP A 147 -12.72 -17.79 -7.09
CA ASP A 147 -11.80 -18.93 -7.02
C ASP A 147 -11.98 -19.90 -8.19
N VAL A 148 -13.24 -20.17 -8.59
CA VAL A 148 -13.54 -20.97 -9.79
C VAL A 148 -13.00 -20.29 -11.04
N LEU A 149 -13.30 -18.99 -11.23
CA LEU A 149 -12.82 -18.25 -12.40
C LEU A 149 -11.28 -18.19 -12.46
N PHE A 150 -10.61 -18.06 -11.31
CA PHE A 150 -9.15 -18.08 -11.26
C PHE A 150 -8.57 -19.48 -11.52
N ALA A 151 -9.26 -20.54 -11.14
CA ALA A 151 -8.86 -21.92 -11.48
C ALA A 151 -9.00 -22.18 -12.99
N ASP A 152 -10.07 -21.68 -13.62
CA ASP A 152 -10.23 -21.74 -15.07
C ASP A 152 -9.15 -20.93 -15.79
N LEU A 153 -8.88 -19.71 -15.32
CA LEU A 153 -7.80 -18.88 -15.86
C LEU A 153 -6.43 -19.55 -15.70
N HIS A 154 -6.17 -20.17 -14.55
CA HIS A 154 -4.94 -20.94 -14.30
C HIS A 154 -4.77 -22.06 -15.33
N THR A 155 -5.84 -22.82 -15.58
CA THR A 155 -5.85 -23.90 -16.59
C THR A 155 -5.62 -23.35 -18.00
N LEU A 156 -6.26 -22.24 -18.37
CA LEU A 156 -6.09 -21.60 -19.67
C LEU A 156 -4.68 -21.05 -19.88
N LEU A 157 -4.10 -20.46 -18.84
CA LEU A 157 -2.76 -19.90 -18.89
C LEU A 157 -1.67 -20.97 -18.87
N ASN A 158 -1.96 -22.15 -18.32
CA ASN A 158 -1.03 -23.26 -18.23
C ASN A 158 -1.45 -24.49 -19.06
N PRO A 159 -1.33 -24.42 -20.41
CA PRO A 159 -1.71 -25.53 -21.29
C PRO A 159 -0.69 -26.67 -21.31
N LEU A 160 0.45 -26.52 -20.63
CA LEU A 160 1.57 -27.44 -20.75
C LEU A 160 1.36 -28.66 -19.85
N GLU A 161 1.71 -29.83 -20.39
CA GLU A 161 2.00 -31.00 -19.58
C GLU A 161 3.31 -30.78 -18.82
N GLN A 162 3.38 -31.32 -17.60
CA GLN A 162 4.60 -31.25 -16.80
C GLN A 162 5.71 -32.05 -17.49
N ASP A 163 6.93 -31.51 -17.49
CA ASP A 163 8.11 -32.17 -18.04
C ASP A 163 8.38 -33.51 -17.32
N GLU A 164 8.85 -34.51 -18.06
CA GLU A 164 9.10 -35.84 -17.50
C GLU A 164 10.22 -35.82 -16.45
N ASP A 165 11.23 -34.96 -16.63
CA ASP A 165 12.34 -34.79 -15.69
C ASP A 165 11.84 -34.15 -14.39
N ALA A 166 11.06 -33.07 -14.47
CA ALA A 166 10.41 -32.46 -13.31
C ALA A 166 9.53 -33.47 -12.57
N ARG A 167 8.81 -34.31 -13.31
CA ARG A 167 8.00 -35.38 -12.73
C ARG A 167 8.87 -36.45 -12.05
N ALA A 168 10.00 -36.84 -12.64
CA ALA A 168 10.93 -37.81 -12.07
C ALA A 168 11.67 -37.26 -10.83
N HIS A 169 11.98 -35.96 -10.84
CA HIS A 169 12.55 -35.20 -9.72
C HIS A 169 11.57 -34.99 -8.55
N GLY A 170 10.35 -35.50 -8.67
CA GLY A 170 9.35 -35.48 -7.60
C GLY A 170 8.55 -34.18 -7.51
N CYS A 171 8.68 -33.24 -8.45
CA CYS A 171 7.89 -32.01 -8.45
C CYS A 171 6.39 -32.31 -8.58
N HIS A 172 5.55 -31.56 -7.87
CA HIS A 172 4.11 -31.54 -8.14
C HIS A 172 3.85 -30.89 -9.51
N ARG A 173 2.80 -31.33 -10.20
CA ARG A 173 2.22 -30.51 -11.27
C ARG A 173 1.75 -29.18 -10.66
N ASP A 174 1.69 -28.12 -11.47
CA ASP A 174 1.15 -26.83 -11.05
C ASP A 174 -0.28 -27.00 -10.48
N ILE A 175 -0.40 -26.98 -9.16
CA ILE A 175 -1.65 -27.19 -8.41
C ILE A 175 -2.16 -25.87 -7.83
N PRO A 176 -3.44 -25.53 -8.03
CA PRO A 176 -3.95 -24.25 -7.54
C PRO A 176 -4.31 -24.31 -6.05
N LEU A 177 -3.77 -23.37 -5.27
CA LEU A 177 -4.40 -22.92 -4.03
C LEU A 177 -5.55 -21.95 -4.38
N PRO A 178 -6.72 -22.01 -3.72
CA PRO A 178 -7.78 -21.01 -3.91
C PRO A 178 -7.23 -19.59 -3.82
N GLN A 179 -7.59 -18.75 -4.78
CA GLN A 179 -7.04 -17.42 -4.95
C GLN A 179 -7.40 -16.51 -3.76
N SER A 180 -8.62 -16.58 -3.28
CA SER A 180 -9.12 -15.86 -2.10
C SER A 180 -8.25 -16.16 -0.87
N ARG A 181 -7.93 -17.45 -0.63
CA ARG A 181 -7.06 -17.87 0.48
C ARG A 181 -5.64 -17.35 0.32
N PHE A 182 -5.07 -17.46 -0.88
CA PHE A 182 -3.75 -16.90 -1.18
C PHE A 182 -3.69 -15.40 -0.89
N LEU A 183 -4.64 -14.62 -1.42
CA LEU A 183 -4.67 -13.16 -1.27
C LEU A 183 -4.78 -12.72 0.19
N ARG A 184 -5.53 -13.46 1.03
CA ARG A 184 -5.59 -13.19 2.47
C ARG A 184 -4.25 -13.40 3.17
N LEU A 185 -3.55 -14.49 2.85
CA LEU A 185 -2.24 -14.79 3.44
C LEU A 185 -1.19 -13.76 2.99
N VAL A 186 -1.19 -13.40 1.71
CA VAL A 186 -0.30 -12.37 1.15
C VAL A 186 -0.58 -10.99 1.76
N HIS A 187 -1.85 -10.61 1.92
CA HIS A 187 -2.21 -9.36 2.56
C HIS A 187 -1.80 -9.32 4.04
N ALA A 188 -2.00 -10.41 4.77
CA ALA A 188 -1.52 -10.56 6.15
C ALA A 188 0.01 -10.45 6.22
N ALA A 189 0.73 -11.09 5.32
CA ALA A 189 2.19 -11.00 5.23
C ALA A 189 2.64 -9.57 4.94
N ARG A 190 1.98 -8.86 4.02
CA ARG A 190 2.27 -7.46 3.73
C ARG A 190 2.12 -6.56 4.97
N ARG A 191 1.04 -6.74 5.74
CA ARG A 191 0.83 -5.99 6.99
C ARG A 191 1.91 -6.31 8.03
N CYS A 192 2.39 -7.54 8.09
CA CYS A 192 3.54 -7.90 8.92
C CYS A 192 4.83 -7.23 8.45
N MET A 193 5.07 -7.17 7.13
CA MET A 193 6.23 -6.47 6.58
C MET A 193 6.22 -4.97 6.84
N CYS A 194 5.04 -4.32 6.91
CA CYS A 194 4.94 -2.93 7.37
C CYS A 194 5.50 -2.72 8.79
N VAL A 195 5.53 -3.77 9.61
CA VAL A 195 6.08 -3.73 10.98
C VAL A 195 7.55 -4.12 10.99
N LEU A 196 7.91 -5.20 10.30
CA LEU A 196 9.27 -5.76 10.31
C LEU A 196 10.27 -4.90 9.52
N LYS A 197 9.85 -4.36 8.37
CA LYS A 197 10.71 -3.59 7.47
C LYS A 197 10.02 -2.28 7.09
N PRO A 198 9.81 -1.39 8.08
CA PRO A 198 8.86 -0.31 7.92
C PRO A 198 9.45 0.77 6.98
N GLY A 199 8.81 0.98 5.84
CA GLY A 199 9.26 1.89 4.79
C GLY A 199 10.45 1.41 3.95
N GLN A 200 10.86 0.14 4.09
CA GLN A 200 11.88 -0.46 3.24
C GLN A 200 11.22 -1.27 2.11
N PRO A 201 11.88 -1.40 0.95
CA PRO A 201 11.42 -2.28 -0.11
C PRO A 201 11.33 -3.75 0.37
N THR A 202 10.35 -4.46 -0.16
CA THR A 202 10.02 -5.84 0.21
C THR A 202 10.05 -6.77 -0.99
N GLN A 203 10.54 -7.99 -0.76
CA GLN A 203 10.73 -9.00 -1.80
C GLN A 203 9.95 -10.28 -1.48
N PHE A 204 9.16 -10.74 -2.45
CA PHE A 204 8.37 -11.96 -2.36
C PHE A 204 8.90 -13.05 -3.30
N LEU A 205 8.93 -14.29 -2.82
CA LEU A 205 9.25 -15.46 -3.62
C LEU A 205 8.11 -16.48 -3.57
N ASP A 206 7.74 -17.00 -4.73
CA ASP A 206 6.91 -18.20 -4.88
C ASP A 206 7.79 -19.38 -5.28
N VAL A 207 7.87 -20.43 -4.45
CA VAL A 207 8.70 -21.61 -4.68
C VAL A 207 7.87 -22.72 -5.32
N GLY A 208 8.26 -23.13 -6.52
CA GLY A 208 7.44 -23.96 -7.41
C GLY A 208 6.29 -23.13 -7.99
N CYS A 209 6.62 -21.99 -8.60
CA CYS A 209 5.62 -20.99 -8.99
C CYS A 209 4.73 -21.41 -10.17
N GLY A 210 5.04 -22.53 -10.84
CA GLY A 210 4.36 -22.98 -12.05
C GLY A 210 4.37 -21.89 -13.13
N ALA A 211 3.21 -21.61 -13.72
CA ALA A 211 3.07 -20.54 -14.70
C ALA A 211 3.17 -19.11 -14.11
N GLY A 212 3.30 -18.95 -12.79
CA GLY A 212 3.60 -17.67 -12.14
C GLY A 212 2.38 -16.82 -11.76
N LEU A 213 1.16 -17.36 -11.79
CA LEU A 213 -0.06 -16.60 -11.50
C LEU A 213 -0.07 -16.01 -10.07
N LYS A 214 0.50 -16.72 -9.10
CA LYS A 214 0.60 -16.27 -7.70
C LYS A 214 1.65 -15.17 -7.53
N VAL A 215 2.76 -15.23 -8.27
CA VAL A 215 3.75 -14.14 -8.34
C VAL A 215 3.11 -12.84 -8.82
N ILE A 216 2.29 -12.89 -9.88
CA ILE A 216 1.55 -11.73 -10.40
C ILE A 216 0.57 -11.21 -9.35
N SER A 217 -0.15 -12.13 -8.72
CA SER A 217 -1.15 -11.81 -7.69
C SER A 217 -0.54 -11.16 -6.44
N ALA A 218 0.74 -11.44 -6.14
CA ALA A 218 1.47 -10.82 -5.04
C ALA A 218 2.07 -9.45 -5.39
N ALA A 219 2.23 -9.12 -6.69
CA ALA A 219 2.87 -7.87 -7.13
C ALA A 219 2.22 -6.56 -6.63
N PRO A 220 0.91 -6.47 -6.39
CA PRO A 220 0.33 -5.28 -5.74
C PRO A 220 0.80 -5.08 -4.29
N TYR A 221 1.26 -6.15 -3.63
CA TYR A 221 1.59 -6.13 -2.20
C TYR A 221 3.07 -5.86 -1.94
N PHE A 222 3.96 -6.29 -2.83
CA PHE A 222 5.42 -6.22 -2.63
C PHE A 222 6.12 -5.44 -3.74
N ASP A 223 7.32 -4.93 -3.45
CA ASP A 223 8.09 -4.10 -4.38
C ASP A 223 8.70 -4.93 -5.52
N ARG A 224 9.17 -6.14 -5.20
CA ARG A 224 9.65 -7.13 -6.17
C ARG A 224 9.09 -8.51 -5.84
N CYS A 225 8.71 -9.24 -6.88
CA CYS A 225 8.22 -10.61 -6.79
C CYS A 225 9.05 -11.51 -7.72
N ALA A 226 9.37 -12.71 -7.26
CA ALA A 226 9.98 -13.74 -8.08
C ALA A 226 9.23 -15.06 -7.96
N GLY A 227 9.36 -15.89 -8.98
CA GLY A 227 8.96 -17.29 -8.93
C GLY A 227 10.15 -18.19 -9.22
N LEU A 228 10.45 -19.13 -8.33
CA LEU A 228 11.41 -20.21 -8.54
C LEU A 228 10.67 -21.41 -9.12
N GLU A 229 11.13 -21.92 -10.26
CA GLU A 229 10.48 -23.06 -10.93
C GLU A 229 11.52 -24.00 -11.54
N TYR A 230 11.33 -25.29 -11.28
CA TYR A 230 12.20 -26.36 -11.78
C TYR A 230 11.83 -26.72 -13.22
N ASP A 231 10.54 -26.87 -13.50
CA ASP A 231 10.05 -27.25 -14.81
C ASP A 231 10.40 -26.16 -15.85
N PRO A 232 11.20 -26.48 -16.88
CA PRO A 232 11.68 -25.49 -17.83
C PRO A 232 10.55 -24.89 -18.69
N GLY A 233 9.49 -25.67 -18.94
CA GLY A 233 8.30 -25.22 -19.66
C GLY A 233 7.53 -24.17 -18.87
N TYR A 234 7.23 -24.47 -17.60
CA TYR A 234 6.57 -23.55 -16.68
C TYR A 234 7.42 -22.29 -16.41
N ALA A 235 8.72 -22.43 -16.18
CA ALA A 235 9.62 -21.29 -15.97
C ALA A 235 9.63 -20.34 -17.18
N LYS A 236 9.67 -20.89 -18.41
CA LYS A 236 9.63 -20.10 -19.65
C LYS A 236 8.29 -19.38 -19.83
N LEU A 237 7.19 -20.05 -19.51
CA LEU A 237 5.84 -19.51 -19.56
C LEU A 237 5.67 -18.35 -18.55
N ALA A 238 6.09 -18.56 -17.30
CA ALA A 238 6.09 -17.53 -16.27
C ALA A 238 6.92 -16.30 -16.71
N ALA A 239 8.12 -16.52 -17.25
CA ALA A 239 8.95 -15.44 -17.78
C ALA A 239 8.27 -14.67 -18.91
N LYS A 240 7.52 -15.35 -19.80
CA LYS A 240 6.75 -14.72 -20.87
C LYS A 240 5.61 -13.87 -20.31
N LEU A 241 4.86 -14.39 -19.34
CA LEU A 241 3.76 -13.68 -18.69
C LEU A 241 4.27 -12.42 -17.98
N PHE A 242 5.37 -12.52 -17.23
CA PHE A 242 5.93 -11.38 -16.50
C PHE A 242 6.42 -10.27 -17.43
N ARG A 243 7.00 -10.59 -18.59
CA ARG A 243 7.37 -9.59 -19.61
C ARG A 243 6.18 -8.86 -20.22
N GLY A 244 4.97 -9.45 -20.16
CA GLY A 244 3.74 -8.82 -20.67
C GLY A 244 3.10 -7.84 -19.68
N LEU A 245 3.59 -7.73 -18.45
CA LEU A 245 3.05 -6.81 -17.45
C LEU A 245 3.48 -5.36 -17.74
N PRO A 246 2.68 -4.36 -17.36
CA PRO A 246 3.02 -2.94 -17.53
C PRO A 246 4.14 -2.46 -16.57
N HIS A 247 4.81 -3.37 -15.87
CA HIS A 247 5.85 -3.09 -14.88
C HIS A 247 6.88 -4.22 -14.80
N ASP A 248 8.08 -3.92 -14.33
CA ASP A 248 9.24 -4.84 -14.24
C ASP A 248 9.38 -5.53 -12.86
N ARG A 249 8.31 -5.56 -12.06
CA ARG A 249 8.35 -6.05 -10.67
C ARG A 249 8.36 -7.57 -10.51
N CYS A 250 8.10 -8.32 -11.58
CA CYS A 250 8.03 -9.78 -11.54
C CYS A 250 9.16 -10.40 -12.37
N ARG A 251 9.79 -11.45 -11.86
CA ARG A 251 10.78 -12.25 -12.61
C ARG A 251 10.63 -13.76 -12.35
N ALA A 252 10.96 -14.57 -13.34
CA ALA A 252 11.04 -16.01 -13.20
C ALA A 252 12.50 -16.42 -12.99
N ILE A 253 12.72 -17.41 -12.14
CA ILE A 253 14.02 -17.96 -11.79
C ILE A 253 13.95 -19.46 -12.08
N PRO A 254 14.57 -19.96 -13.16
CA PRO A 254 14.69 -21.39 -13.36
C PRO A 254 15.66 -21.96 -12.30
N GLY A 255 15.25 -23.00 -11.59
CA GLY A 255 16.10 -23.63 -10.59
C GLY A 255 15.42 -24.66 -9.71
N ASP A 256 16.23 -25.46 -9.03
CA ASP A 256 15.79 -26.51 -8.11
C ASP A 256 15.64 -25.99 -6.69
N ALA A 257 14.43 -26.13 -6.13
CA ALA A 257 14.15 -25.72 -4.76
C ALA A 257 14.99 -26.47 -3.71
N LEU A 258 15.48 -27.68 -4.01
CA LEU A 258 16.31 -28.47 -3.11
C LEU A 258 17.75 -27.96 -3.00
N THR A 259 18.25 -27.22 -4.00
CA THR A 259 19.66 -26.83 -4.08
C THR A 259 19.88 -25.35 -4.38
N TRP A 260 18.82 -24.56 -4.57
CA TRP A 260 18.93 -23.14 -4.86
C TRP A 260 19.22 -22.35 -3.58
N ASP A 261 20.25 -21.50 -3.59
CA ASP A 261 20.74 -20.82 -2.38
C ASP A 261 20.24 -19.37 -2.23
N GLY A 262 19.41 -18.90 -3.15
CA GLY A 262 19.00 -17.50 -3.23
C GLY A 262 17.93 -17.06 -2.22
N TYR A 263 17.47 -17.95 -1.32
CA TYR A 263 16.34 -17.70 -0.42
C TYR A 263 16.53 -16.50 0.51
N HIS A 264 17.77 -16.23 0.94
CA HIS A 264 18.12 -15.10 1.81
C HIS A 264 17.80 -13.71 1.23
N ASN A 265 17.56 -13.61 -0.09
CA ASN A 265 17.22 -12.35 -0.75
C ASN A 265 15.75 -11.93 -0.59
N PHE A 266 14.93 -12.77 0.03
CA PHE A 266 13.48 -12.61 0.07
C PHE A 266 12.96 -12.47 1.50
N ASP A 267 11.96 -11.61 1.65
CA ASP A 267 11.33 -11.29 2.94
C ASP A 267 10.13 -12.19 3.23
N VAL A 268 9.46 -12.60 2.16
CA VAL A 268 8.28 -13.46 2.22
C VAL A 268 8.44 -14.58 1.21
N LEU A 269 8.40 -15.82 1.69
CA LEU A 269 8.42 -17.00 0.84
C LEU A 269 7.06 -17.67 0.92
N TYR A 270 6.49 -17.98 -0.24
CA TYR A 270 5.30 -18.80 -0.38
C TYR A 270 5.70 -20.12 -1.04
N PHE A 271 5.18 -21.22 -0.51
CA PHE A 271 5.34 -22.53 -1.11
C PHE A 271 4.13 -23.39 -0.79
N PHE A 272 3.53 -23.98 -1.82
CA PHE A 272 2.37 -24.85 -1.68
C PHE A 272 2.64 -26.20 -2.33
N ARG A 273 3.32 -27.06 -1.57
CA ARG A 273 3.71 -28.42 -1.98
C ARG A 273 4.40 -28.45 -3.36
N PRO A 274 5.52 -27.76 -3.55
CA PRO A 274 6.28 -27.86 -4.81
C PRO A 274 6.80 -29.28 -5.09
N ILE A 275 6.95 -30.11 -4.06
CA ILE A 275 7.46 -31.49 -4.12
C ILE A 275 6.42 -32.47 -3.59
N ARG A 276 6.21 -33.58 -4.31
CA ARG A 276 5.26 -34.66 -4.00
C ARG A 276 5.73 -35.57 -2.88
N ASP A 277 7.01 -35.92 -2.90
CA ASP A 277 7.63 -36.78 -1.90
C ASP A 277 7.77 -36.02 -0.58
N ASP A 278 7.23 -36.57 0.51
CA ASP A 278 7.20 -35.89 1.80
C ASP A 278 8.59 -35.73 2.43
N ALA A 279 9.54 -36.62 2.13
CA ALA A 279 10.91 -36.55 2.64
C ALA A 279 11.70 -35.46 1.90
N LEU A 280 11.60 -35.40 0.57
CA LEU A 280 12.19 -34.32 -0.23
C LEU A 280 11.52 -32.96 0.08
N LEU A 281 10.21 -32.92 0.31
CA LEU A 281 9.52 -31.71 0.73
C LEU A 281 10.06 -31.22 2.10
N ALA A 282 10.25 -32.13 3.06
CA ALA A 282 10.86 -31.78 4.35
C ALA A 282 12.33 -31.33 4.20
N GLN A 283 13.08 -31.92 3.28
CA GLN A 283 14.45 -31.48 2.95
C GLN A 283 14.46 -30.07 2.38
N MET A 284 13.58 -29.74 1.44
CA MET A 284 13.44 -28.40 0.88
C MET A 284 13.06 -27.38 1.97
N GLU A 285 12.08 -27.72 2.83
CA GLU A 285 11.69 -26.87 3.95
C GLU A 285 12.88 -26.59 4.88
N GLN A 286 13.67 -27.60 5.22
CA GLN A 286 14.86 -27.44 6.05
C GLN A 286 15.90 -26.55 5.36
N HIS A 287 16.17 -26.78 4.07
CA HIS A 287 17.10 -25.96 3.30
C HIS A 287 16.67 -24.49 3.24
N ILE A 288 15.38 -24.21 3.04
CA ILE A 288 14.83 -22.85 3.12
C ILE A 288 15.09 -22.25 4.50
N LEU A 289 14.77 -22.98 5.58
CA LEU A 289 14.88 -22.51 6.95
C LEU A 289 16.33 -22.23 7.36
N ASP A 290 17.28 -23.03 6.89
CA ASP A 290 18.70 -22.83 7.11
C ASP A 290 19.28 -21.66 6.29
N SER A 291 18.62 -21.31 5.18
CA SER A 291 19.08 -20.29 4.24
C SER A 291 18.50 -18.88 4.47
N VAL A 292 17.31 -18.76 5.08
CA VAL A 292 16.65 -17.46 5.26
C VAL A 292 17.08 -16.77 6.56
N PRO A 293 17.16 -15.43 6.58
CA PRO A 293 17.41 -14.72 7.83
C PRO A 293 16.25 -14.86 8.83
N GLU A 294 16.54 -14.61 10.10
CA GLU A 294 15.50 -14.44 11.11
C GLU A 294 14.57 -13.28 10.74
N GLY A 295 13.27 -13.44 11.00
CA GLY A 295 12.27 -12.44 10.65
C GLY A 295 11.70 -12.58 9.23
N THR A 296 12.16 -13.54 8.43
CA THR A 296 11.50 -13.92 7.16
C THR A 296 10.12 -14.52 7.44
N LEU A 297 9.15 -14.18 6.60
CA LEU A 297 7.81 -14.74 6.67
C LEU A 297 7.65 -15.91 5.71
N LEU A 298 7.05 -17.00 6.18
CA LEU A 298 6.75 -18.18 5.37
C LEU A 298 5.22 -18.35 5.26
N ILE A 299 4.73 -18.52 4.03
CA ILE A 299 3.34 -18.86 3.73
C ILE A 299 3.33 -20.30 3.23
N ALA A 300 2.93 -21.24 4.09
CA ALA A 300 2.98 -22.67 3.83
C ALA A 300 1.64 -23.35 4.16
N PRO A 301 0.62 -23.26 3.27
CA PRO A 301 -0.76 -23.60 3.58
C PRO A 301 -1.09 -25.09 3.45
N TYR A 302 -0.33 -25.93 4.14
CA TYR A 302 -0.53 -27.37 4.20
C TYR A 302 -0.14 -27.95 5.57
N ARG A 303 -0.85 -29.01 5.98
CA ARG A 303 -0.82 -29.50 7.38
C ARG A 303 0.54 -30.02 7.84
N THR A 304 1.31 -30.65 6.95
CA THR A 304 2.58 -31.29 7.32
C THR A 304 3.66 -30.26 7.69
N PHE A 305 3.60 -29.04 7.17
CA PHE A 305 4.50 -27.96 7.58
C PHE A 305 4.29 -27.54 9.04
N VAL A 306 3.03 -27.48 9.50
CA VAL A 306 2.67 -27.07 10.88
C VAL A 306 3.49 -27.83 11.92
N ALA A 307 3.57 -29.16 11.78
CA ALA A 307 4.28 -30.04 12.72
C ALA A 307 5.82 -29.94 12.61
N ARG A 308 6.35 -29.32 11.56
CA ARG A 308 7.81 -29.15 11.34
C ARG A 308 8.26 -27.74 11.70
N ALA A 309 7.44 -26.73 11.41
CA ALA A 309 7.69 -25.33 11.73
C ALA A 309 8.02 -25.12 13.22
N GLU A 310 7.22 -25.70 14.12
CA GLU A 310 7.43 -25.58 15.57
C GLU A 310 8.77 -26.16 16.03
N ARG A 311 9.27 -27.20 15.36
CA ARG A 311 10.58 -27.82 15.66
C ARG A 311 11.76 -26.99 15.14
N ASN A 312 11.53 -26.15 14.13
CA ASN A 312 12.55 -25.41 13.42
C ASN A 312 12.51 -23.90 13.74
N ASN A 313 12.22 -23.55 15.00
CA ASN A 313 12.20 -22.17 15.49
C ASN A 313 11.33 -21.21 14.64
N CYS A 314 10.22 -21.73 14.11
CA CYS A 314 9.22 -20.93 13.42
C CYS A 314 7.96 -20.82 14.27
N ALA A 315 7.49 -19.60 14.45
CA ALA A 315 6.28 -19.34 15.22
C ALA A 315 5.13 -18.89 14.31
N ASN A 316 3.94 -19.43 14.59
CA ASN A 316 2.73 -19.09 13.85
C ASN A 316 2.30 -17.64 14.16
N VAL A 317 2.17 -16.81 13.13
CA VAL A 317 1.62 -15.45 13.24
C VAL A 317 0.10 -15.52 13.16
N THR A 318 -0.42 -16.16 12.12
CA THR A 318 -1.84 -16.41 11.90
C THR A 318 -2.05 -17.45 10.80
N ALA A 319 -3.06 -18.31 10.92
CA ALA A 319 -3.39 -19.32 9.92
C ALA A 319 -2.14 -20.07 9.40
N ASP A 320 -1.79 -19.92 8.13
CA ASP A 320 -0.63 -20.56 7.50
C ASP A 320 0.57 -19.62 7.29
N LEU A 321 0.60 -18.49 8.01
CA LEU A 321 1.68 -17.51 8.01
C LEU A 321 2.58 -17.69 9.24
N TRP A 322 3.87 -17.90 9.00
CA TRP A 322 4.88 -18.22 9.99
C TRP A 322 6.02 -17.20 9.98
N LEU A 323 6.66 -17.01 11.12
CA LEU A 323 7.82 -16.13 11.31
C LEU A 323 9.03 -16.96 11.69
N THR A 324 10.11 -16.88 10.90
CA THR A 324 11.37 -17.58 11.19
C THR A 324 12.14 -16.92 12.33
N GLY A 325 12.90 -17.72 13.08
CA GLY A 325 13.76 -17.21 14.15
C GLY A 325 13.01 -16.64 15.36
N SER A 326 11.74 -17.02 15.56
CA SER A 326 10.89 -16.43 16.58
C SER A 326 10.15 -17.48 17.39
N ASP A 327 9.90 -17.14 18.65
CA ASP A 327 8.97 -17.87 19.52
C ASP A 327 7.52 -17.38 19.35
N ALA A 328 6.59 -18.08 20.00
CA ALA A 328 5.16 -17.76 19.98
C ALA A 328 4.87 -16.34 20.52
N ALA A 329 5.65 -15.84 21.48
CA ALA A 329 5.47 -14.51 22.04
C ALA A 329 5.87 -13.42 21.04
N GLY A 330 6.95 -13.61 20.30
CA GLY A 330 7.43 -12.78 19.21
C GLY A 330 6.42 -12.73 18.06
N ALA A 331 5.93 -13.88 17.59
CA ALA A 331 4.90 -13.93 16.56
C ALA A 331 3.59 -13.27 17.01
N ALA A 332 3.16 -13.47 18.26
CA ALA A 332 1.98 -12.81 18.80
C ALA A 332 2.16 -11.28 18.92
N ARG A 333 3.37 -10.81 19.23
CA ARG A 333 3.72 -9.38 19.25
C ARG A 333 3.66 -8.78 17.85
N LEU A 334 4.25 -9.47 16.86
CA LEU A 334 4.18 -9.09 15.45
C LEU A 334 2.72 -9.02 15.00
N ARG A 335 1.92 -10.06 15.24
CA ARG A 335 0.50 -10.07 14.91
C ARG A 335 -0.24 -8.87 15.51
N ARG A 336 -0.08 -8.61 16.81
CA ARG A 336 -0.75 -7.47 17.47
C ARG A 336 -0.38 -6.13 16.84
N ALA A 337 0.89 -5.95 16.46
CA ALA A 337 1.35 -4.74 15.79
C ALA A 337 0.82 -4.66 14.35
N ALA A 338 0.86 -5.76 13.60
CA ALA A 338 0.38 -5.83 12.22
C ALA A 338 -1.15 -5.64 12.12
N GLU A 339 -1.91 -6.05 13.15
CA GLU A 339 -3.34 -5.78 13.25
C GLU A 339 -3.67 -4.27 13.37
N LEU A 340 -2.70 -3.42 13.70
CA LEU A 340 -2.83 -1.95 13.70
C LEU A 340 -2.45 -1.29 12.36
N ILE A 341 -1.86 -2.05 11.45
CA ILE A 341 -1.60 -1.61 10.08
C ILE A 341 -2.92 -1.67 9.31
N GLY A 342 -3.18 -0.66 8.49
CA GLY A 342 -4.39 -0.57 7.69
C GLY A 342 -4.46 -1.66 6.63
N THR A 343 -5.62 -1.77 6.01
CA THR A 343 -5.94 -2.84 5.05
C THR A 343 -5.74 -2.41 3.60
N ASP A 344 -5.44 -1.13 3.35
CA ASP A 344 -5.31 -0.62 2.00
C ASP A 344 -4.01 -1.11 1.36
N VAL A 345 -4.11 -1.50 0.09
CA VAL A 345 -2.97 -1.87 -0.75
C VAL A 345 -2.80 -0.73 -1.74
N PRO A 346 -1.66 0.00 -1.72
CA PRO A 346 -1.48 1.14 -2.60
C PRO A 346 -1.46 0.66 -4.05
N LEU A 347 -2.54 0.95 -4.78
CA LEU A 347 -2.57 0.85 -6.24
C LEU A 347 -1.84 2.07 -6.80
N GLN A 348 -1.04 1.89 -7.86
CA GLN A 348 -0.08 2.86 -8.38
C GLN A 348 -0.51 4.33 -8.21
N ALA A 349 0.38 5.15 -7.64
CA ALA A 349 0.16 6.58 -7.52
C ALA A 349 0.10 7.19 -8.93
N GLY A 350 -1.10 7.58 -9.37
CA GLY A 350 -1.24 8.43 -10.55
C GLY A 350 -0.50 9.75 -10.34
N ALA A 351 -0.01 10.33 -11.44
CA ALA A 351 0.60 11.66 -11.41
C ALA A 351 -0.45 12.68 -10.93
N ASN A 352 -0.29 13.17 -9.70
CA ASN A 352 -1.14 14.21 -9.12
C ASN A 352 -0.34 15.51 -8.98
N VAL A 353 -1.04 16.64 -9.06
CA VAL A 353 -0.47 17.94 -8.68
C VAL A 353 0.00 17.84 -7.23
N PRO A 354 1.25 18.19 -6.91
CA PRO A 354 1.75 18.10 -5.54
C PRO A 354 0.89 18.93 -4.58
N LEU A 355 0.54 18.34 -3.44
CA LEU A 355 -0.24 18.96 -2.38
C LEU A 355 0.58 19.08 -1.11
N ILE A 356 0.17 20.00 -0.24
CA ILE A 356 0.76 20.11 1.11
C ILE A 356 0.67 18.81 1.92
N TRP A 357 -0.26 17.93 1.56
CA TRP A 357 -0.55 16.67 2.26
C TRP A 357 0.29 15.48 1.83
N ASP A 358 1.02 15.57 0.71
CA ASP A 358 1.69 14.42 0.11
C ASP A 358 2.66 13.68 1.06
N PRO A 359 3.48 14.37 1.88
CA PRO A 359 4.33 13.68 2.86
C PRO A 359 3.54 12.86 3.88
N LEU A 360 2.38 13.37 4.31
CA LEU A 360 1.52 12.71 5.29
C LEU A 360 0.74 11.54 4.70
N ILE A 361 0.29 11.70 3.45
CA ILE A 361 -0.33 10.62 2.66
C ILE A 361 0.68 9.49 2.48
N GLU A 362 1.90 9.80 2.06
CA GLU A 362 2.95 8.81 1.86
C GLU A 362 3.33 8.08 3.17
N ALA A 363 3.46 8.81 4.27
CA ALA A 363 3.69 8.20 5.58
C ALA A 363 2.55 7.26 6.00
N SER A 364 1.29 7.63 5.72
CA SER A 364 0.12 6.79 6.00
C SER A 364 0.03 5.57 5.10
N ARG A 365 0.34 5.71 3.79
CA ARG A 365 0.37 4.61 2.82
C ARG A 365 1.33 3.50 3.20
N ARG A 366 2.52 3.88 3.71
CA ARG A 366 3.51 2.93 4.24
C ARG A 366 2.98 2.10 5.41
N ARG A 367 1.90 2.55 6.05
CA ARG A 367 1.19 1.86 7.13
C ARG A 367 -0.13 1.22 6.68
N GLY A 368 -0.36 1.08 5.38
CA GLY A 368 -1.56 0.45 4.82
C GLY A 368 -2.82 1.30 4.92
N PHE A 369 -2.69 2.63 5.01
CA PHE A 369 -3.82 3.55 5.00
C PHE A 369 -3.76 4.44 3.75
N GLU A 370 -4.77 4.36 2.90
CA GLU A 370 -4.91 5.17 1.70
C GLU A 370 -6.07 6.16 1.90
N PRO A 371 -5.97 7.42 1.44
CA PRO A 371 -7.14 8.28 1.34
C PRO A 371 -8.19 7.57 0.48
N THR A 372 -9.41 7.43 1.01
CA THR A 372 -10.54 6.94 0.22
C THR A 372 -10.93 8.01 -0.80
N LEU A 373 -10.12 8.15 -1.85
CA LEU A 373 -10.62 8.53 -3.15
C LEU A 373 -11.44 7.32 -3.55
N ARG A 374 -12.78 7.42 -3.47
CA ARG A 374 -13.62 6.45 -4.17
C ARG A 374 -13.14 6.47 -5.60
N TRP A 375 -12.33 5.48 -5.97
CA TRP A 375 -11.78 5.35 -7.30
C TRP A 375 -13.01 5.12 -8.17
N ARG A 376 -13.49 6.18 -8.82
CA ARG A 376 -14.33 5.99 -9.99
C ARG A 376 -13.37 5.36 -10.97
N HIS A 377 -13.60 4.09 -11.26
CA HIS A 377 -12.93 3.44 -12.37
C HIS A 377 -13.02 4.41 -13.56
N PRO A 378 -11.94 4.65 -14.31
CA PRO A 378 -12.07 5.11 -15.68
C PRO A 378 -12.68 3.92 -16.43
N LEU A 379 -13.96 3.66 -16.20
CA LEU A 379 -14.79 3.18 -17.30
C LEU A 379 -14.86 4.42 -18.19
N GLU A 380 -13.96 4.38 -19.17
CA GLU A 380 -14.07 4.92 -20.52
C GLU A 380 -14.88 6.21 -20.63
N ASP A 381 -14.23 7.24 -21.18
CA ASP A 381 -14.91 8.31 -21.89
C ASP A 381 -16.12 7.70 -22.64
N ASP A 382 -17.35 8.08 -22.26
CA ASP A 382 -18.59 7.76 -22.99
C ASP A 382 -18.61 8.54 -24.31
N SER A 383 -17.52 8.45 -25.09
CA SER A 383 -17.42 8.87 -26.48
C SER A 383 -17.62 7.64 -27.37
N VAL A 384 -18.85 7.15 -27.40
CA VAL A 384 -19.40 6.38 -28.54
C VAL A 384 -20.70 7.04 -28.95
#